data_AF-A0A0R3QQN1-F1
#
_entry.id   AF-A0A0R3QQN1-F1
#
_cell.length_a   1.000
_cell.length_b   1.000
_cell.length_c   1.000
_cell.angle_alpha   90.00
_cell.angle_beta   90.00
_cell.angle_gamma   90.00
#
_symmetry.space_group_name_H-M   'P 1'
#
loop_
_entity.id
_entity.type
_entity.pdbx_description
1 polymer ?
#
loop_
_entity_poly.entity_id
_entity_poly.type
_entity_poly.pdbx_seq_one_letter_code
_entity_poly.pdbx_strand_id
1 'polypeptide(L)'
;MLLLFISCSILPCNTVADLAQEFLNPCADAPSVSARVICNQLHEWDRQAQAKPPVGSFAVSPPAIPGRSRMIAAQLAPITSTPYQCLDLECLCIYLRGQTQVNGMCYLPDGSRLTKATRKEYRMLTDQERKRFHNALIQLKRSGEYDKLALIHGRAAVSGGAHSGPAFLPWHREFIKRFEIALRQIDPSVSIPYWDSVLDSGLPNPQDSVLWTNELMGTTDARGAV
;
A
#
# COMPACT_ATOMS: atom_id res chain seq x y z
N MET A 1 50.46 6.13 -13.38
CA MET A 1 51.61 5.80 -12.50
C MET A 1 51.43 6.65 -11.25
N LEU A 2 51.13 6.18 -10.04
CA LEU A 2 51.15 4.86 -9.44
C LEU A 2 50.20 4.92 -8.21
N LEU A 3 49.29 3.95 -8.15
CA LEU A 3 48.70 3.25 -7.01
C LEU A 3 48.82 3.86 -5.58
N LEU A 4 47.68 3.95 -4.89
CA LEU A 4 47.56 3.60 -3.47
C LEU A 4 46.20 2.92 -3.24
N PHE A 5 46.20 1.61 -3.44
CA PHE A 5 45.23 0.69 -2.87
C PHE A 5 45.60 0.50 -1.40
N ILE A 6 44.69 0.83 -0.47
CA ILE A 6 44.74 0.29 0.89
C ILE A 6 43.46 -0.51 1.09
N SER A 7 43.67 -1.82 1.04
CA SER A 7 42.79 -2.88 1.48
C SER A 7 42.45 -2.72 2.96
N CYS A 8 41.17 -2.58 3.28
CA CYS A 8 40.62 -2.93 4.59
C CYS A 8 39.60 -4.05 4.37
N SER A 9 40.11 -5.27 4.28
CA SER A 9 39.33 -6.49 4.51
C SER A 9 39.55 -6.90 5.96
N ILE A 10 38.51 -7.49 6.56
CA ILE A 10 38.42 -8.00 7.94
C ILE A 10 37.82 -6.99 8.94
N LEU A 11 36.52 -6.73 8.79
CA LEU A 11 35.60 -6.54 9.91
C LEU A 11 34.35 -7.37 9.60
N PRO A 12 33.85 -8.19 10.54
CA PRO A 12 32.65 -8.99 10.31
C PRO A 12 31.45 -8.06 10.11
N CYS A 13 30.89 -8.07 8.90
CA CYS A 13 29.67 -7.37 8.55
C CYS A 13 28.47 -8.11 9.16
N ASN A 14 28.32 -7.99 10.48
CA ASN A 14 27.14 -8.42 11.23
C ASN A 14 26.69 -7.28 12.14
N THR A 15 26.35 -6.17 11.52
CA THR A 15 25.43 -5.20 12.10
C THR A 15 24.56 -4.70 10.97
N VAL A 16 23.32 -5.19 10.93
CA VAL A 16 22.21 -4.40 10.43
C VAL A 16 22.09 -3.25 11.44
N ALA A 17 22.97 -2.26 11.31
CA ALA A 17 22.87 -1.03 12.06
C ALA A 17 21.61 -0.35 11.52
N ASP A 18 20.56 -0.46 12.32
CA ASP A 18 19.29 0.22 12.17
C ASP A 18 19.47 1.59 11.52
N LEU A 19 18.89 1.75 10.33
CA LEU A 19 18.59 3.07 9.76
C LEU A 19 17.47 3.79 10.55
N ALA A 20 17.06 3.25 11.69
CA ALA A 20 16.27 3.96 12.68
C ALA A 20 17.22 4.85 13.48
N GLN A 21 17.56 6.01 12.92
CA GLN A 21 17.90 7.12 13.78
C GLN A 21 16.64 7.42 14.58
N GLU A 22 16.56 6.87 15.80
CA GLU A 22 15.55 7.25 16.78
C GLU A 22 15.57 8.76 16.90
N PHE A 23 14.57 9.43 16.31
CA PHE A 23 14.32 10.82 16.58
C PHE A 23 14.04 10.92 18.08
N LEU A 24 15.02 11.43 18.84
CA LEU A 24 15.01 11.56 20.30
C LEU A 24 13.73 12.22 20.85
N ASN A 25 12.99 12.94 20.01
CA ASN A 25 11.59 13.28 20.20
C ASN A 25 10.93 13.60 18.85
N PRO A 26 10.10 12.70 18.27
CA PRO A 26 9.53 12.89 16.93
C PRO A 26 8.45 14.00 16.87
N CYS A 27 8.06 14.57 18.02
CA CYS A 27 7.01 15.58 18.12
C CYS A 27 7.52 16.94 18.63
N ALA A 28 8.84 17.15 18.67
CA ALA A 28 9.45 18.35 19.24
C ALA A 28 9.15 19.63 18.44
N ASP A 29 9.02 19.50 17.12
CA ASP A 29 8.78 20.55 16.13
C ASP A 29 7.29 20.83 15.88
N ALA A 30 6.39 20.18 16.62
CA ALA A 30 4.96 20.40 16.46
C ALA A 30 4.57 21.88 16.69
N PRO A 31 3.75 22.48 15.79
CA PRO A 31 3.53 23.93 15.73
C PRO A 31 2.69 24.50 16.88
N SER A 32 2.08 23.63 17.70
CA SER A 32 1.31 24.03 18.87
C SER A 32 1.33 22.94 19.94
N VAL A 33 0.99 23.30 21.18
CA VAL A 33 0.85 22.33 22.27
C VAL A 33 -0.18 21.25 21.92
N SER A 34 -1.31 21.63 21.32
CA SER A 34 -2.36 20.70 20.88
C SER A 34 -1.84 19.74 19.81
N ALA A 35 -1.10 20.23 18.81
CA ALA A 35 -0.48 19.39 17.79
C ALA A 35 0.53 18.41 18.40
N ARG A 36 1.32 18.85 19.39
CA ARG A 36 2.28 18.00 20.10
C ARG A 36 1.59 16.89 20.89
N VAL A 37 0.48 17.20 21.57
CA VAL A 37 -0.32 16.18 22.29
C VAL A 37 -0.87 15.14 21.31
N ILE A 38 -1.42 15.57 20.17
CA ILE A 38 -1.94 14.65 19.15
C ILE A 38 -0.81 13.79 18.57
N CYS A 39 0.33 14.39 18.23
CA CYS A 39 1.50 13.67 17.72
C CYS A 39 1.96 12.58 18.71
N ASN A 40 2.14 12.93 19.99
CA ASN A 40 2.51 11.96 21.03
C ASN A 40 1.48 10.83 21.16
N GLN A 41 0.18 11.17 21.09
CA GLN A 41 -0.89 10.18 21.15
C GLN A 41 -0.85 9.19 19.98
N LEU A 42 -0.54 9.67 18.77
CA LEU A 42 -0.40 8.83 17.58
C LEU A 42 0.80 7.88 17.70
N HIS A 43 1.95 8.36 18.16
CA HIS A 43 3.12 7.51 18.39
C HIS A 43 2.88 6.47 19.48
N GLU A 44 2.14 6.82 20.54
CA GLU A 44 1.76 5.86 21.56
C GLU A 44 0.85 4.75 21.00
N TRP A 45 -0.16 5.12 20.19
CA TRP A 45 -1.01 4.14 19.53
C TRP A 45 -0.25 3.23 18.56
N ASP A 46 0.71 3.77 17.81
CA ASP A 46 1.57 2.98 16.91
C ASP A 46 2.43 1.99 17.70
N ARG A 47 3.13 2.43 18.75
CA ARG A 47 3.91 1.54 19.63
C ARG A 47 3.05 0.43 20.23
N GLN A 48 1.85 0.76 20.72
CA GLN A 48 0.93 -0.24 21.25
C GLN A 48 0.42 -1.19 20.17
N ALA A 49 0.20 -0.72 18.93
CA ALA A 49 -0.22 -1.56 17.83
C ALA A 49 0.88 -2.54 17.40
N GLN A 50 2.14 -2.10 17.38
CA GLN A 50 3.30 -2.94 17.06
C GLN A 50 3.63 -3.95 18.17
N ALA A 51 3.43 -3.57 19.44
CA ALA A 51 3.64 -4.45 20.58
C ALA A 51 2.56 -5.54 20.71
N LYS A 52 1.42 -5.40 20.02
CA LYS A 52 0.40 -6.45 20.01
C LYS A 52 0.93 -7.67 19.25
N PRO A 53 0.78 -8.89 19.82
CA PRO A 53 1.11 -10.10 19.09
C PRO A 53 0.30 -10.15 17.80
N PRO A 54 0.83 -10.75 16.72
CA PRO A 54 0.06 -10.98 15.52
C PRO A 54 -1.25 -11.68 15.92
N VAL A 55 -2.37 -11.12 15.47
CA VAL A 55 -3.67 -11.75 15.72
C VAL A 55 -3.58 -13.14 15.09
N GLY A 56 -3.67 -14.19 15.91
CA GLY A 56 -3.71 -15.56 15.41
C GLY A 56 -4.82 -15.70 14.36
N SER A 57 -4.72 -16.69 13.48
CA SER A 57 -5.65 -16.96 12.37
C SER A 57 -7.10 -17.30 12.79
N PHE A 58 -7.48 -17.00 14.04
CA PHE A 58 -8.84 -17.09 14.53
C PHE A 58 -9.71 -16.05 13.82
N ALA A 59 -10.78 -16.53 13.22
CA ALA A 59 -11.73 -15.71 12.49
C ALA A 59 -12.19 -14.52 13.35
N VAL A 60 -11.98 -13.32 12.83
CA VAL A 60 -12.52 -12.09 13.43
C VAL A 60 -14.03 -12.25 13.51
N SER A 61 -14.58 -12.27 14.72
CA SER A 61 -16.04 -12.30 14.90
C SER A 61 -16.59 -10.90 14.64
N PRO A 62 -17.69 -10.76 13.88
CA PRO A 62 -18.39 -9.48 13.78
C PRO A 62 -18.87 -9.03 15.17
N PRO A 63 -19.07 -7.72 15.38
CA PRO A 63 -19.62 -7.19 16.63
C PRO A 63 -20.93 -7.91 16.99
N ALA A 64 -21.08 -8.24 18.28
CA ALA A 64 -22.22 -9.01 18.76
C ALA A 64 -23.51 -8.19 18.68
N ILE A 65 -24.58 -8.80 18.15
CA ILE A 65 -25.94 -8.27 18.24
C ILE A 65 -26.62 -9.01 19.40
N PRO A 66 -27.18 -8.32 20.41
CA PRO A 66 -27.92 -8.95 21.50
C PRO A 66 -29.00 -9.89 20.96
N GLY A 67 -29.04 -11.13 21.45
CA GLY A 67 -30.01 -12.15 21.01
C GLY A 67 -29.67 -12.90 19.71
N ARG A 68 -28.51 -12.65 19.07
CA ARG A 68 -28.03 -13.45 17.93
C ARG A 68 -26.69 -14.12 18.22
N SER A 69 -26.60 -15.41 17.89
CA SER A 69 -25.36 -16.18 17.97
C SER A 69 -24.26 -15.54 17.11
N ARG A 70 -23.04 -15.44 17.67
CA ARG A 70 -21.87 -14.96 16.94
C ARG A 70 -21.51 -15.98 15.86
N MET A 71 -21.76 -15.63 14.60
CA MET A 71 -21.32 -16.43 13.46
C MET A 71 -19.81 -16.24 13.29
N ILE A 72 -19.04 -17.32 13.25
CA ILE A 72 -17.61 -17.29 12.96
C ILE A 72 -17.46 -16.86 11.50
N ALA A 73 -16.86 -15.69 11.23
CA ALA A 73 -16.75 -15.15 9.87
C ALA A 73 -16.06 -16.11 8.88
N ALA A 74 -15.18 -17.00 9.38
CA ALA A 74 -14.49 -17.99 8.55
C ALA A 74 -15.42 -19.05 7.94
N GLN A 75 -16.54 -19.39 8.57
CA GLN A 75 -17.48 -20.38 8.04
C GLN A 75 -18.39 -19.84 6.91
N LEU A 76 -18.29 -18.53 6.62
CA LEU A 76 -18.98 -17.88 5.52
C LEU A 76 -18.02 -17.34 4.45
N ALA A 77 -16.71 -17.59 4.54
CA ALA A 77 -15.81 -17.21 3.47
C ALA A 77 -16.21 -18.03 2.22
N PRO A 78 -16.79 -17.40 1.18
CA PRO A 78 -17.15 -18.12 -0.02
C PRO A 78 -15.90 -18.75 -0.62
N ILE A 79 -16.06 -19.88 -1.32
CA ILE A 79 -15.04 -20.33 -2.29
C ILE A 79 -14.67 -19.10 -3.11
N THR A 80 -13.40 -18.71 -3.09
CA THR A 80 -12.96 -17.46 -3.70
C THR A 80 -13.28 -17.52 -5.20
N SER A 81 -14.26 -16.74 -5.62
CA SER A 81 -14.74 -16.67 -7.00
C SER A 81 -14.11 -15.52 -7.78
N THR A 82 -13.48 -14.59 -7.06
CA THR A 82 -12.79 -13.44 -7.63
C THR A 82 -11.44 -13.23 -6.93
N PRO A 83 -10.44 -12.65 -7.63
CA PRO A 83 -9.14 -12.37 -7.03
C PRO A 83 -9.23 -11.42 -5.82
N TYR A 84 -10.26 -10.56 -5.77
CA TYR A 84 -10.48 -9.58 -4.69
C TYR A 84 -10.87 -10.20 -3.35
N GLN A 85 -11.27 -11.47 -3.33
CA GLN A 85 -11.60 -12.21 -2.11
C GLN A 85 -10.38 -12.87 -1.46
N CYS A 86 -9.25 -12.93 -2.18
CA CYS A 86 -8.02 -13.49 -1.62
C CYS A 86 -7.45 -12.62 -0.49
N LEU A 87 -7.00 -13.28 0.58
CA LEU A 87 -6.38 -12.67 1.76
C LEU A 87 -4.88 -12.95 1.85
N ASP A 88 -4.37 -13.88 1.04
CA ASP A 88 -2.97 -14.28 0.98
C ASP A 88 -2.49 -14.46 -0.48
N LEU A 89 -1.18 -14.65 -0.63
CA LEU A 89 -0.53 -14.83 -1.93
C LEU A 89 -0.79 -16.21 -2.54
N GLU A 90 -1.07 -17.20 -1.70
CA GLU A 90 -1.37 -18.57 -2.13
C GLU A 90 -2.70 -18.61 -2.90
N CYS A 91 -3.77 -18.03 -2.33
CA CYS A 91 -5.07 -17.87 -2.99
C CYS A 91 -4.95 -17.07 -4.29
N LEU A 92 -4.16 -16.00 -4.28
CA LEU A 92 -4.02 -15.12 -5.44
C LEU A 92 -3.29 -15.79 -6.61
N CYS A 93 -2.50 -16.82 -6.34
CA CYS A 93 -1.59 -17.43 -7.31
C CYS A 93 -2.27 -17.85 -8.61
N ILE A 94 -3.42 -18.54 -8.50
CA ILE A 94 -4.18 -19.02 -9.67
C ILE A 94 -4.65 -17.87 -10.56
N TYR A 95 -5.00 -16.73 -9.95
CA TYR A 95 -5.50 -15.55 -10.66
C TYR A 95 -4.38 -14.77 -11.38
N LEU A 96 -3.13 -15.05 -11.01
CA LEU A 96 -1.93 -14.52 -11.66
C LEU A 96 -1.27 -15.55 -12.58
N ARG A 97 -1.97 -16.64 -12.91
CA ARG A 97 -1.48 -17.76 -13.73
C ARG A 97 -0.24 -18.44 -13.13
N GLY A 98 -0.03 -18.30 -11.83
CA GLY A 98 1.06 -18.92 -11.12
C GLY A 98 0.75 -20.37 -10.71
N GLN A 99 1.78 -21.03 -10.19
CA GLN A 99 1.71 -22.36 -9.63
C GLN A 99 2.08 -22.32 -8.15
N THR A 100 1.16 -22.77 -7.30
CA THR A 100 1.39 -22.94 -5.87
C THR A 100 2.18 -24.22 -5.63
N GLN A 101 3.29 -24.10 -4.89
CA GLN A 101 4.11 -25.23 -4.44
C GLN A 101 3.57 -25.81 -3.13
N VAL A 102 4.04 -27.01 -2.77
CA VAL A 102 3.61 -27.73 -1.55
C VAL A 102 3.82 -26.92 -0.25
N ASN A 103 4.76 -25.98 -0.26
CA ASN A 103 5.05 -25.10 0.88
C ASN A 103 4.26 -23.76 0.86
N GLY A 104 3.22 -23.65 0.03
CA GLY A 104 2.38 -22.46 -0.08
C GLY A 104 3.01 -21.30 -0.86
N MET A 105 4.22 -21.48 -1.43
CA MET A 105 4.84 -20.46 -2.26
C MET A 105 4.25 -20.44 -3.66
N CYS A 106 3.93 -19.24 -4.17
CA CYS A 106 3.47 -19.03 -5.53
C CYS A 106 4.62 -18.64 -6.46
N TYR A 107 4.75 -19.33 -7.59
CA TYR A 107 5.68 -18.99 -8.67
C TYR A 107 4.90 -18.60 -9.92
N LEU A 108 5.29 -17.49 -10.55
CA LEU A 108 4.67 -16.93 -11.74
C LEU A 108 5.19 -17.65 -13.02
N PRO A 109 4.54 -17.47 -14.19
CA PRO A 109 4.95 -18.11 -15.43
C PRO A 109 6.40 -17.83 -15.87
N ASP A 110 6.96 -16.70 -15.43
CA ASP A 110 8.35 -16.30 -15.70
C ASP A 110 9.36 -16.94 -14.72
N GLY A 111 8.89 -17.79 -13.80
CA GLY A 111 9.69 -18.44 -12.76
C GLY A 111 9.96 -17.57 -11.54
N SER A 112 9.50 -16.30 -11.53
CA SER A 112 9.66 -15.43 -10.38
C SER A 112 8.72 -15.82 -9.25
N ARG A 113 9.17 -15.67 -8.00
CA ARG A 113 8.32 -15.90 -6.83
C ARG A 113 7.42 -14.69 -6.58
N LEU A 114 6.12 -14.92 -6.42
CA LEU A 114 5.19 -13.89 -6.02
C LEU A 114 5.48 -13.46 -4.57
N THR A 115 5.76 -12.19 -4.37
CA THR A 115 5.97 -11.60 -3.05
C THR A 115 4.95 -10.50 -2.74
N LYS A 116 4.89 -10.11 -1.46
CA LYS A 116 4.15 -8.93 -1.02
C LYS A 116 4.69 -7.70 -1.79
N ALA A 117 3.77 -6.86 -2.25
CA ALA A 117 4.12 -5.61 -2.94
C ALA A 117 4.78 -4.62 -1.95
N THR A 118 5.83 -3.94 -2.41
CA THR A 118 6.50 -2.87 -1.65
C THR A 118 6.13 -1.53 -2.27
N ARG A 119 5.33 -0.73 -1.57
CA ARG A 119 4.88 0.58 -2.05
C ARG A 119 5.98 1.62 -1.79
N LYS A 120 6.39 2.32 -2.85
CA LYS A 120 7.43 3.36 -2.82
C LYS A 120 6.82 4.74 -3.03
N GLU A 121 7.52 5.77 -2.58
CA GLU A 121 7.20 7.15 -2.93
C GLU A 121 7.33 7.31 -4.46
N TYR A 122 6.34 7.94 -5.09
CA TYR A 122 6.20 8.02 -6.54
C TYR A 122 7.42 8.62 -7.27
N ARG A 123 8.02 9.68 -6.71
CA ARG A 123 9.22 10.36 -7.24
C ARG A 123 10.47 9.51 -7.08
N MET A 124 10.44 8.49 -6.22
CA MET A 124 11.53 7.53 -6.01
C MET A 124 11.43 6.27 -6.89
N LEU A 125 10.39 6.17 -7.73
CA LEU A 125 10.32 5.10 -8.73
C LEU A 125 11.39 5.32 -9.81
N THR A 126 12.08 4.24 -10.17
CA THR A 126 12.89 4.21 -11.40
C THR A 126 12.00 4.42 -12.63
N ASP A 127 12.58 4.89 -13.73
CA ASP A 127 11.84 5.07 -14.99
C ASP A 127 11.15 3.79 -15.46
N GLN A 128 11.80 2.63 -15.24
CA GLN A 128 11.24 1.34 -15.59
C GLN A 128 10.04 0.97 -14.71
N GLU A 129 10.12 1.20 -13.39
CA GLU A 129 9.00 0.98 -12.47
C GLU A 129 7.82 1.89 -12.81
N ARG A 130 8.09 3.18 -13.05
CA ARG A 130 7.05 4.16 -13.42
C ARG A 130 6.37 3.78 -14.72
N LYS A 131 7.14 3.40 -15.74
CA LYS A 131 6.61 2.93 -17.02
C LYS A 131 5.73 1.68 -16.87
N ARG A 132 6.14 0.70 -16.06
CA ARG A 132 5.31 -0.50 -15.78
C ARG A 132 4.01 -0.11 -15.08
N PHE A 133 4.07 0.75 -14.06
CA PHE A 133 2.91 1.24 -13.34
C PHE A 133 1.92 1.97 -14.27
N HIS A 134 2.38 2.93 -15.08
CA HIS A 134 1.54 3.65 -16.04
C HIS A 134 0.93 2.74 -17.08
N ASN A 135 1.72 1.82 -17.65
CA ASN A 135 1.22 0.85 -18.62
C ASN A 135 0.13 -0.05 -18.01
N ALA A 136 0.30 -0.50 -16.78
CA ALA A 136 -0.71 -1.29 -16.07
C ALA A 136 -1.97 -0.47 -15.78
N LEU A 137 -1.82 0.78 -15.35
CA LEU A 137 -2.93 1.68 -15.06
C LEU A 137 -3.78 1.99 -16.32
N ILE A 138 -3.11 2.29 -17.44
CA ILE A 138 -3.77 2.54 -18.73
C ILE A 138 -4.53 1.29 -19.20
N GLN A 139 -3.92 0.11 -19.08
CA GLN A 139 -4.58 -1.15 -19.44
C GLN A 139 -5.79 -1.44 -18.54
N LEU A 140 -5.67 -1.18 -17.23
CA LEU A 140 -6.75 -1.33 -16.26
C LEU A 140 -7.92 -0.37 -16.54
N LYS A 141 -7.62 0.85 -17.00
CA LYS A 141 -8.63 1.81 -17.46
C LYS A 141 -9.30 1.33 -18.74
N ARG A 142 -8.54 0.88 -19.74
CA ARG A 142 -9.07 0.38 -21.02
C ARG A 142 -9.94 -0.87 -20.87
N SER A 143 -9.67 -1.72 -19.88
CA SER A 143 -10.51 -2.90 -19.59
C SER A 143 -11.84 -2.55 -18.92
N GLY A 144 -12.02 -1.31 -18.47
CA GLY A 144 -13.18 -0.86 -17.69
C GLY A 144 -13.15 -1.28 -16.22
N GLU A 145 -12.15 -2.06 -15.79
CA GLU A 145 -12.05 -2.52 -14.41
C GLU A 145 -11.72 -1.38 -13.44
N TYR A 146 -10.90 -0.41 -13.88
CA TYR A 146 -10.70 0.84 -13.14
C TYR A 146 -12.03 1.53 -12.83
N ASP A 147 -12.93 1.60 -13.81
CA ASP A 147 -14.21 2.31 -13.67
C ASP A 147 -15.17 1.58 -12.75
N LYS A 148 -15.19 0.24 -12.78
CA LYS A 148 -15.96 -0.56 -11.82
C LYS A 148 -15.46 -0.34 -10.39
N LEU A 149 -14.15 -0.30 -10.18
CA LEU A 149 -13.56 -0.01 -8.88
C LEU A 149 -13.87 1.43 -8.45
N ALA A 150 -13.72 2.41 -9.33
CA ALA A 150 -14.06 3.80 -9.05
C ALA A 150 -15.55 3.97 -8.67
N LEU A 151 -16.45 3.24 -9.33
CA LEU A 151 -17.89 3.26 -9.01
C LEU A 151 -18.20 2.72 -7.60
N ILE A 152 -17.39 1.78 -7.08
CA ILE A 152 -17.55 1.31 -5.70
C ILE A 152 -17.33 2.46 -4.72
N HIS A 153 -16.27 3.26 -4.90
CA HIS A 153 -16.03 4.44 -4.05
C HIS A 153 -17.05 5.56 -4.30
N GLY A 154 -17.33 5.87 -5.58
CA GLY A 154 -18.17 7.01 -5.97
C GLY A 154 -19.66 6.89 -5.60
N ARG A 155 -20.14 5.70 -5.26
CA ARG A 155 -21.52 5.48 -4.79
C ARG A 155 -21.59 5.52 -3.27
N ALA A 156 -21.70 6.73 -2.71
CA ALA A 156 -21.77 6.97 -1.27
C ALA A 156 -22.86 6.15 -0.53
N ALA A 157 -23.98 5.85 -1.19
CA ALA A 157 -25.06 5.03 -0.62
C ALA A 157 -24.65 3.57 -0.35
N VAL A 158 -23.67 3.04 -1.10
CA VAL A 158 -23.12 1.68 -0.92
C VAL A 158 -21.84 1.71 -0.10
N SER A 159 -21.13 2.83 -0.12
CA SER A 159 -19.82 3.02 0.52
C SER A 159 -19.87 4.04 1.66
N GLY A 160 -20.95 4.02 2.47
CA GLY A 160 -21.12 4.94 3.60
C GLY A 160 -19.98 4.88 4.62
N GLY A 161 -19.33 3.72 4.76
CA GLY A 161 -18.13 3.54 5.60
C GLY A 161 -16.83 4.07 5.00
N ALA A 162 -16.85 4.50 3.73
CA ALA A 162 -15.66 5.04 3.08
C ALA A 162 -15.27 6.41 3.64
N HIS A 163 -16.19 7.19 4.22
CA HIS A 163 -15.91 8.54 4.72
C HIS A 163 -16.54 8.80 6.09
N SER A 164 -16.01 9.79 6.81
CA SER A 164 -16.64 10.40 8.00
C SER A 164 -17.03 9.42 9.12
N GLY A 165 -16.27 8.34 9.30
CA GLY A 165 -16.51 7.35 10.34
C GLY A 165 -15.28 6.47 10.64
N PRO A 166 -15.35 5.63 11.69
CA PRO A 166 -14.22 4.79 12.12
C PRO A 166 -13.80 3.75 11.07
N ALA A 167 -14.66 3.48 10.09
CA ALA A 167 -14.37 2.59 8.98
C ALA A 167 -13.51 3.24 7.87
N PHE A 168 -13.26 4.56 7.92
CA PHE A 168 -12.54 5.30 6.87
C PHE A 168 -11.22 4.63 6.46
N LEU A 169 -10.34 4.36 7.42
CA LEU A 169 -9.02 3.76 7.18
C LEU A 169 -9.10 2.29 6.74
N PRO A 170 -9.81 1.37 7.44
CA PRO A 170 -9.87 -0.02 7.00
C PRO A 170 -10.60 -0.19 5.66
N TRP A 171 -11.61 0.63 5.37
CA TRP A 171 -12.30 0.61 4.08
C TRP A 171 -11.35 0.96 2.93
N HIS A 172 -10.60 2.07 3.05
CA HIS A 172 -9.64 2.47 2.03
C HIS A 172 -8.46 1.50 1.91
N ARG A 173 -8.00 0.91 3.02
CA ARG A 173 -6.96 -0.14 3.00
C ARG A 173 -7.40 -1.34 2.15
N GLU A 174 -8.62 -1.81 2.34
CA GLU A 174 -9.18 -2.90 1.54
C GLU A 174 -9.40 -2.49 0.08
N PHE A 175 -9.90 -1.28 -0.16
CA PHE A 175 -10.08 -0.73 -1.51
C PHE A 175 -8.75 -0.69 -2.29
N ILE A 176 -7.70 -0.15 -1.68
CA ILE A 176 -6.36 -0.08 -2.28
C ILE A 176 -5.77 -1.48 -2.48
N LYS A 177 -6.02 -2.44 -1.57
CA LYS A 177 -5.62 -3.84 -1.77
C LYS A 177 -6.23 -4.42 -3.05
N ARG A 178 -7.54 -4.21 -3.26
CA ARG A 178 -8.24 -4.69 -4.48
C ARG A 178 -7.72 -4.01 -5.74
N PHE A 179 -7.48 -2.71 -5.68
CA PHE A 179 -6.88 -1.97 -6.79
C PHE A 179 -5.47 -2.50 -7.13
N GLU A 180 -4.66 -2.83 -6.12
CA GLU A 180 -3.31 -3.38 -6.32
C GLU A 180 -3.37 -4.78 -6.92
N ILE A 181 -4.30 -5.62 -6.46
CA ILE A 181 -4.57 -6.93 -7.06
C ILE A 181 -4.92 -6.77 -8.55
N ALA A 182 -5.80 -5.82 -8.90
CA ALA A 182 -6.22 -5.58 -10.28
C ALA A 182 -5.04 -5.17 -11.18
N LEU A 183 -4.17 -4.27 -10.71
CA LEU A 183 -2.93 -3.91 -11.41
C LEU A 183 -2.01 -5.13 -11.57
N ARG A 184 -1.88 -5.95 -10.53
CA ARG A 184 -1.00 -7.12 -10.54
C ARG A 184 -1.49 -8.26 -11.43
N GLN A 185 -2.78 -8.33 -11.75
CA GLN A 185 -3.28 -9.22 -12.80
C GLN A 185 -2.76 -8.86 -14.19
N ILE A 186 -2.37 -7.59 -14.41
CA ILE A 186 -1.76 -7.11 -15.65
C ILE A 186 -0.24 -7.26 -15.59
N ASP A 187 0.37 -6.81 -14.49
CA ASP A 187 1.82 -6.93 -14.24
C ASP A 187 2.07 -7.29 -12.76
N PRO A 188 2.39 -8.57 -12.45
CA PRO A 188 2.59 -9.01 -11.07
C PRO A 188 3.74 -8.34 -10.32
N SER A 189 4.65 -7.64 -11.03
CA SER A 189 5.77 -6.90 -10.44
C SER A 189 5.40 -5.50 -9.98
N VAL A 190 4.24 -4.98 -10.39
CA VAL A 190 3.79 -3.63 -10.04
C VAL A 190 3.22 -3.59 -8.62
N SER A 191 3.50 -2.48 -7.93
CA SER A 191 2.89 -2.08 -6.67
C SER A 191 2.30 -0.68 -6.81
N ILE A 192 1.28 -0.35 -6.03
CA ILE A 192 0.76 1.03 -5.99
C ILE A 192 1.80 1.92 -5.31
N PRO A 193 2.34 2.95 -5.97
CA PRO A 193 3.17 3.95 -5.29
C PRO A 193 2.31 4.83 -4.40
N TYR A 194 2.92 5.47 -3.40
CA TYR A 194 2.29 6.53 -2.63
C TYR A 194 2.84 7.89 -3.03
N TRP A 195 2.04 8.92 -2.79
CA TRP A 195 2.46 10.31 -2.92
C TRP A 195 2.53 10.92 -1.52
N ASP A 196 3.72 11.38 -1.14
CA ASP A 196 3.90 12.19 0.06
C ASP A 196 3.54 13.66 -0.21
N SER A 197 2.31 14.03 0.10
CA SER A 197 1.80 15.39 -0.15
C SER A 197 2.38 16.45 0.78
N VAL A 198 3.09 16.07 1.86
CA VAL A 198 3.73 17.03 2.76
C VAL A 198 4.91 17.72 2.08
N LEU A 199 5.59 17.02 1.16
CA LEU A 199 6.68 17.60 0.37
C LEU A 199 6.18 18.74 -0.54
N ASP A 200 4.95 18.64 -1.03
CA ASP A 200 4.35 19.60 -1.95
C ASP A 200 3.61 20.73 -1.21
N SER A 201 3.05 20.44 -0.03
CA SER A 201 2.41 21.45 0.81
C SER A 201 3.40 22.49 1.37
N GLY A 202 4.70 22.15 1.41
CA GLY A 202 5.77 23.07 1.79
C GLY A 202 6.19 24.06 0.69
N LEU A 203 5.70 23.91 -0.54
CA LEU A 203 6.02 24.82 -1.64
C LEU A 203 5.28 26.16 -1.49
N PRO A 204 5.86 27.31 -1.92
CA PRO A 204 5.14 28.58 -1.97
C PRO A 204 3.83 28.50 -2.77
N ASN A 205 3.82 27.67 -3.81
CA ASN A 205 2.63 27.32 -4.58
C ASN A 205 2.63 25.79 -4.86
N PRO A 206 1.80 25.00 -4.17
CA PRO A 206 1.73 23.54 -4.35
C PRO A 206 1.35 23.08 -5.78
N GLN A 207 0.76 23.97 -6.60
CA GLN A 207 0.45 23.67 -7.99
C GLN A 207 1.71 23.57 -8.87
N ASP A 208 2.83 24.15 -8.43
CA ASP A 208 4.11 24.12 -9.15
C ASP A 208 4.88 22.81 -8.90
N SER A 209 4.27 21.85 -8.20
CA SER A 209 4.86 20.53 -7.98
C SER A 209 5.19 19.84 -9.31
N VAL A 210 6.37 19.23 -9.38
CA VAL A 210 6.77 18.34 -10.48
C VAL A 210 5.79 17.19 -10.68
N LEU A 211 4.97 16.85 -9.68
CA LEU A 211 3.94 15.82 -9.81
C LEU A 211 2.96 16.13 -10.95
N TRP A 212 2.65 17.41 -11.18
CA TRP A 212 1.67 17.88 -12.16
C TRP A 212 2.30 18.24 -13.52
N THR A 213 3.27 17.42 -13.93
CA THR A 213 3.99 17.56 -15.20
C THR A 213 3.84 16.29 -16.05
N ASN A 214 4.15 16.39 -17.35
CA ASN A 214 4.06 15.25 -18.28
C ASN A 214 5.06 14.12 -17.95
N GLU A 215 6.10 14.44 -17.18
CA GLU A 215 7.09 13.50 -16.69
C GLU A 215 6.52 12.57 -15.59
N LEU A 216 5.53 13.05 -14.82
CA LEU A 216 4.95 12.37 -13.68
C LEU A 216 3.47 12.01 -13.87
N MET A 217 2.51 12.81 -13.39
CA MET A 217 1.09 12.45 -13.36
C MET A 217 0.25 13.13 -14.46
N GLY A 218 0.89 13.92 -15.32
CA GLY A 218 0.23 14.74 -16.34
C GLY A 218 0.06 16.19 -15.88
N THR A 219 -0.14 17.06 -16.86
CA THR A 219 -0.44 18.48 -16.65
C THR A 219 -1.94 18.74 -16.79
N THR A 220 -2.39 19.91 -16.36
CA THR A 220 -3.75 20.40 -16.61
C THR A 220 -3.75 21.46 -17.71
N ASP A 221 -4.87 21.59 -18.42
CA ASP A 221 -5.10 22.72 -19.31
C ASP A 221 -5.37 24.02 -18.52
N ALA A 222 -5.48 25.14 -19.23
CA ALA A 222 -5.76 26.46 -18.63
C ALA A 222 -7.09 26.54 -17.85
N ARG A 223 -7.96 25.52 -17.96
CA ARG A 223 -9.25 25.40 -17.25
C ARG A 223 -9.17 24.39 -16.10
N GLY A 224 -8.00 23.79 -15.86
CA GLY A 224 -7.81 22.78 -14.82
C GLY A 224 -8.26 21.37 -15.22
N ALA A 225 -8.53 21.12 -16.50
CA ALA A 225 -8.86 19.78 -16.99
C ALA A 225 -7.59 18.96 -17.27
N VAL A 226 -7.62 17.67 -16.97
CA VAL A 226 -6.53 16.69 -17.18
C VAL A 226 -6.77 15.87 -18.45
#